data_AF-A0A0D5A2Q7-F1
#
_entry.id   AF-A0A0D5A2Q7-F1
#
_cell.length_a   1.000
_cell.length_b   1.000
_cell.length_c   1.000
_cell.angle_alpha   90.00
_cell.angle_beta   90.00
_cell.angle_gamma   90.00
#
_symmetry.space_group_name_H-M   'P 1'
#
loop_
_entity.id
_entity.type
_entity.pdbx_description
1 polymer ?
#
loop_
_entity_poly.entity_id
_entity_poly.type
_entity_poly.pdbx_seq_one_letter_code
_entity_poly.pdbx_strand_id
1 'polypeptide(L)' 'MTKKDNYAGGLSNYIVLKEEKEVVFYLHNSYPDCLEIPAIMKARFPDDYKSIVVSSLDEFKKYGGKA' A
#
# COMPACT_ATOMS: atom_id res chain seq x y z
N MET A 1 7.73 -6.08 -15.73
CA MET A 1 7.33 -5.87 -14.32
C MET A 1 5.92 -6.42 -14.13
N THR A 2 5.80 -7.61 -13.54
CA THR A 2 4.53 -8.33 -13.43
C THR A 2 3.79 -7.85 -12.18
N LYS A 3 2.84 -6.93 -12.35
CA LYS A 3 2.03 -6.37 -11.25
C LYS A 3 0.86 -7.31 -10.96
N LYS A 4 0.74 -7.75 -9.70
CA LYS A 4 -0.41 -8.53 -9.21
C LYS A 4 -1.28 -7.62 -8.34
N ASP A 5 -2.41 -7.18 -8.89
CA ASP A 5 -3.46 -6.50 -8.14
C ASP A 5 -4.18 -7.55 -7.26
N ASN A 6 -3.92 -7.56 -5.95
CA ASN A 6 -4.53 -8.50 -5.02
C ASN A 6 -5.75 -7.85 -4.34
N TYR A 7 -6.89 -7.92 -5.00
CA TYR A 7 -8.17 -7.49 -4.44
C TYR A 7 -8.83 -8.65 -3.70
N ALA A 8 -8.58 -8.78 -2.39
CA ALA A 8 -9.28 -9.73 -1.53
C ALA A 8 -9.36 -9.19 -0.09
N GLY A 9 -10.53 -8.63 0.26
CA GLY A 9 -10.98 -8.51 1.65
C GLY A 9 -10.62 -7.21 2.39
N GLY A 10 -11.06 -6.05 1.89
CA GLY A 10 -11.15 -4.82 2.69
C GLY A 10 -9.83 -4.13 3.03
N LEU A 11 -8.71 -4.62 2.54
CA LEU A 11 -7.39 -4.01 2.74
C LEU A 11 -7.13 -3.00 1.62
N SER A 12 -7.02 -1.74 2.03
CA SER A 12 -6.84 -0.54 1.21
C SER A 12 -5.78 -0.77 0.12
N ASN A 13 -6.11 -0.41 -1.13
CA ASN A 13 -5.25 -0.56 -2.32
C ASN A 13 -3.79 -0.22 -2.01
N TYR A 14 -2.90 -1.23 -1.98
CA TYR A 14 -1.47 -0.99 -1.74
C TYR A 14 -0.60 -1.61 -2.85
N ILE A 15 0.48 -0.91 -3.17
CA ILE A 15 1.48 -1.31 -4.18
C ILE A 15 2.73 -1.72 -3.45
N VAL A 16 3.34 -2.84 -3.85
CA VAL A 16 4.61 -3.28 -3.31
C VAL A 16 5.72 -3.02 -4.35
N LEU A 17 6.64 -2.14 -4.00
CA LEU A 17 7.86 -1.84 -4.74
C LEU A 17 8.98 -2.71 -4.17
N LYS A 18 9.13 -3.92 -4.72
CA LYS A 18 10.07 -4.93 -4.21
C LYS A 18 11.54 -4.52 -4.32
N GLU A 19 11.88 -3.74 -5.36
CA GLU A 19 13.26 -3.29 -5.61
C GLU A 19 13.69 -2.26 -4.55
N GLU A 20 12.77 -1.38 -4.15
CA GLU A 20 13.01 -0.31 -3.17
C GLU A 20 12.67 -0.74 -1.73
N LYS A 21 12.10 -1.95 -1.57
CA LYS A 21 11.48 -2.42 -0.33
C LYS A 21 10.47 -1.40 0.23
N GLU A 22 9.56 -0.94 -0.62
CA GLU A 22 8.53 0.03 -0.20
C GLU A 22 7.13 -0.52 -0.46
N VAL A 23 6.19 -0.15 0.42
CA VAL A 23 4.78 -0.49 0.30
C VAL A 23 3.99 0.81 0.33
N VAL A 24 3.38 1.16 -0.80
CA VAL A 24 2.59 2.37 -0.96
C VAL A 24 1.13 2.05 -0.68
N PHE A 25 0.55 2.57 0.38
CA PHE A 25 -0.85 2.41 0.76
C PHE A 25 -1.67 3.60 0.27
N TYR A 26 -2.75 3.33 -0.44
CA TYR A 26 -3.74 4.33 -0.79
C TYR A 26 -4.88 4.35 0.23
N LEU A 27 -4.96 5.43 0.98
CA LEU A 27 -6.04 5.67 1.94
C LEU A 27 -7.12 6.54 1.32
N HIS A 28 -8.28 5.94 1.03
CA HIS A 28 -9.48 6.70 0.67
C HIS A 28 -10.03 7.51 1.85
N ASN A 29 -9.86 6.98 3.07
CA ASN A 29 -10.26 7.62 4.31
C ASN A 29 -9.06 7.60 5.28
N SER A 30 -8.64 8.75 5.80
CA SER A 30 -7.45 8.81 6.67
C SER A 30 -7.63 8.05 7.99
N TYR A 31 -8.87 7.85 8.42
CA TYR A 31 -9.24 7.07 9.60
C TYR A 31 -10.53 6.30 9.31
N PRO A 32 -10.65 5.02 9.69
CA PRO A 32 -9.72 4.22 10.52
C PRO A 32 -8.62 3.46 9.77
N ASP A 33 -8.59 3.46 8.44
CA ASP A 33 -7.68 2.62 7.63
C ASP A 33 -6.19 2.76 7.98
N CYS A 34 -5.74 3.96 8.38
CA CYS A 34 -4.34 4.18 8.76
C CYS A 34 -3.90 3.35 9.98
N LEU A 35 -4.85 2.93 10.84
CA LEU A 35 -4.58 2.07 12.00
C LEU A 35 -4.24 0.63 11.60
N GLU A 36 -4.69 0.18 10.43
CA GLU A 36 -4.46 -1.19 9.96
C GLU A 36 -3.10 -1.34 9.28
N ILE A 37 -2.51 -0.25 8.78
CA ILE A 37 -1.22 -0.23 8.06
C ILE A 37 -0.09 -0.90 8.87
N PRO A 38 0.16 -0.55 10.15
CA PRO A 38 1.23 -1.16 10.92
C PRO A 38 1.03 -2.67 11.11
N ALA A 39 -0.22 -3.11 11.29
CA ALA A 39 -0.54 -4.52 11.43
C ALA A 39 -0.30 -5.29 10.12
N ILE A 40 -0.68 -4.71 8.98
CA ILE A 40 -0.45 -5.28 7.65
C ILE A 40 1.05 -5.35 7.34
N MET A 41 1.79 -4.26 7.60
CA MET A 41 3.24 -4.20 7.46
C MET A 41 3.91 -5.30 8.26
N LYS A 42 3.60 -5.41 9.55
CA LYS A 42 4.19 -6.46 10.41
C LYS A 42 3.82 -7.88 9.98
N ALA A 43 2.59 -8.09 9.51
CA ALA A 43 2.11 -9.43 9.15
C ALA A 43 2.61 -9.91 7.77
N ARG A 44 2.69 -9.01 6.78
CA ARG A 44 3.00 -9.34 5.39
C ARG A 44 4.39 -8.92 4.93
N PHE A 45 4.99 -7.93 5.59
CA PHE A 45 6.29 -7.33 5.25
C PHE A 45 7.18 -7.17 6.50
N PRO A 46 7.60 -8.28 7.15
CA PRO A 46 8.46 -8.24 8.33
C PRO A 46 9.93 -7.89 8.01
N ASP A 47 10.33 -8.04 6.74
CA ASP A 47 11.57 -7.46 6.21
C ASP A 47 11.47 -5.93 6.28
N ASP A 48 12.60 -5.22 6.31
CA ASP A 48 12.79 -3.75 6.45
C ASP A 48 12.07 -2.86 5.39
N TYR A 49 10.83 -3.18 5.06
CA TYR A 49 10.01 -2.49 4.10
C TYR A 49 9.50 -1.20 4.72
N LYS A 50 9.56 -0.12 3.94
CA LYS A 50 9.02 1.18 4.34
C LYS A 50 7.58 1.30 3.86
N SER A 51 6.70 1.78 4.72
CA SER A 51 5.33 2.12 4.34
C SER A 51 5.28 3.58 3.87
N ILE A 52 4.82 3.81 2.65
CA ILE A 52 4.44 5.13 2.14
C ILE A 52 2.92 5.18 2.18
N VAL A 53 2.36 6.26 2.73
CA VAL A 53 0.91 6.42 2.82
C VAL A 53 0.52 7.62 1.98
N VAL A 54 -0.37 7.40 1.02
CA VAL A 54 -0.90 8.45 0.15
C VAL A 54 -2.41 8.52 0.28
N SER A 55 -2.95 9.73 0.41
CA SER A 55 -4.39 9.99 0.43
C SER A 55 -4.91 10.52 -0.91
N SER A 56 -3.99 10.84 -1.84
CA SER A 56 -4.33 11.30 -3.19
C SER A 56 -4.20 10.17 -4.21
N LEU A 57 -5.26 9.98 -5.00
CA LEU A 57 -5.29 9.00 -6.08
C LEU A 57 -4.28 9.34 -7.19
N ASP A 58 -4.03 10.63 -7.42
CA ASP A 58 -3.02 11.08 -8.39
C ASP A 58 -1.61 10.70 -7.94
N GLU A 59 -1.30 10.87 -6.65
CA GLU A 59 -0.03 10.45 -6.07
C GLU A 59 0.12 8.92 -6.11
N PHE A 60 -0.94 8.18 -5.78
CA PHE A 60 -0.92 6.72 -5.88
C PHE A 60 -0.66 6.22 -7.31
N LYS A 61 -1.21 6.91 -8.31
CA LYS A 61 -0.95 6.61 -9.73
C LYS A 61 0.51 6.85 -10.14
N LYS A 62 1.22 7.79 -9.51
CA LYS A 62 2.66 8.02 -9.78
C LYS A 62 3.52 6.81 -9.40
N TYR A 63 3.13 6.09 -8.34
CA TYR A 63 3.73 4.81 -7.96
C TYR A 63 3.26 3.64 -8.84
N GLY A 64 2.42 3.91 -9.84
CA GLY A 64 1.93 2.94 -10.81
C GLY A 64 0.70 2.17 -10.35
N GLY A 65 -0.07 2.71 -9.41
CA GLY A 65 -1.39 2.21 -9.02
C GLY A 65 -2.43 2.47 -10.09
N LYS A 66 -3.36 1.54 -10.28
CA LYS A 66 -4.57 1.77 -11.08
C LYS A 66 -5.72 1.98 -10.10
N ALA A 67 -6.44 3.09 -10.28
CA ALA A 67 -7.69 3.39 -9.58
C ALA A 67 -8.75 2.34 -9.88
#